data_AF-A0AAW2W4J9-F1
#
_entry.id   AF-A0AAW2W4J9-F1
#
_cell.length_a   1.000
_cell.length_b   1.000
_cell.length_c   1.000
_cell.angle_alpha   90.00
_cell.angle_beta   90.00
_cell.angle_gamma   90.00
#
_symmetry.space_group_name_H-M   'P 1'
#
loop_
_entity.id
_entity.type
_entity.pdbx_description
1 polymer ?
#
loop_
_entity_poly.entity_id
_entity_poly.type
_entity_poly.pdbx_seq_one_letter_code
_entity_poly.pdbx_strand_id
1 'polypeptide(L)'
;MEKRVSRKVRVAYASLISLHTGLENKSDVCRIWKKMKSTYRKLNDVEYTCMITSLLKLEDLEEAKKLYDEWESVSPTKDSRVPNLLLAAYINNDQMETAEAFYDRMVQKDIVPGYTTWELLTWGYLKQRQVDKVLDCFKKAVGSVRKWDPDEKLVQEVSSIVEEFGNVEGGVGILFGVLAM
;
A
#
# COMPACT_ATOMS: atom_id res chain seq x y z
N MET A 1 12.36 -32.20 6.83
CA MET A 1 12.73 -31.22 7.88
C MET A 1 13.26 -29.91 7.30
N GLU A 2 14.02 -29.94 6.20
CA GLU A 2 14.63 -28.77 5.53
C GLU A 2 13.65 -27.65 5.14
N LYS A 3 12.46 -27.96 4.58
CA LYS A 3 11.44 -26.93 4.26
C LYS A 3 10.97 -26.14 5.49
N ARG A 4 10.89 -26.78 6.67
CA ARG A 4 10.50 -26.11 7.92
C ARG A 4 11.63 -25.21 8.44
N VAL A 5 12.89 -25.66 8.32
CA VAL A 5 14.07 -24.85 8.66
C VAL A 5 14.14 -23.62 7.74
N SER A 6 14.00 -23.81 6.43
CA SER A 6 13.97 -22.72 5.45
C SER A 6 12.87 -21.67 5.75
N ARG A 7 11.65 -22.11 6.08
CA ARG A 7 10.57 -21.19 6.49
C ARG A 7 10.91 -20.39 7.74
N LYS A 8 11.48 -21.04 8.77
CA LYS A 8 11.90 -20.36 10.01
C LYS A 8 12.99 -19.31 9.74
N VAL A 9 13.95 -19.63 8.86
CA VAL A 9 15.03 -18.69 8.51
C VAL A 9 14.50 -17.48 7.73
N ARG A 10 13.53 -17.66 6.80
CA ARG A 10 12.88 -16.53 6.11
C ARG A 10 12.18 -15.57 7.08
N VAL A 11 11.42 -16.12 8.04
CA VAL A 11 10.75 -15.32 9.08
C VAL A 11 11.78 -14.57 9.94
N ALA A 12 12.88 -15.23 10.32
CA ALA A 12 13.94 -14.60 11.11
C ALA A 12 14.56 -13.38 10.40
N TYR A 13 14.81 -13.47 9.09
CA TYR A 13 15.27 -12.31 8.31
C TYR A 13 14.29 -11.14 8.35
N ALA A 14 13.00 -11.38 8.15
CA ALA A 14 11.98 -10.34 8.22
C ALA A 14 11.90 -9.70 9.61
N SER A 15 12.02 -10.51 10.68
CA SER A 15 12.09 -10.01 12.05
C SER A 15 13.33 -9.14 12.29
N LEU A 16 14.50 -9.56 11.82
CA LEU A 16 15.75 -8.80 11.97
C LEU A 16 15.70 -7.47 11.19
N ILE A 17 15.19 -7.49 9.95
CA ILE A 17 14.98 -6.28 9.16
C ILE A 17 14.06 -5.32 9.92
N SER A 18 12.91 -5.81 10.41
CA SER A 18 11.96 -4.99 11.16
C SER A 18 12.55 -4.42 12.45
N LEU A 19 13.35 -5.21 13.18
CA LEU A 19 14.04 -4.77 14.40
C LEU A 19 15.05 -3.65 14.11
N HIS A 20 15.95 -3.85 13.14
CA HIS A 20 16.96 -2.86 12.79
C HIS A 20 16.36 -1.60 12.15
N THR A 21 15.20 -1.71 11.52
CA THR A 21 14.41 -0.56 11.06
C THR A 21 13.98 0.31 12.25
N GLY A 22 13.48 -0.30 13.33
CA GLY A 22 13.10 0.42 14.55
C GLY A 22 14.27 1.02 15.32
N LEU A 23 15.51 0.58 15.04
CA LEU A 23 16.75 1.15 15.58
C LEU A 23 17.36 2.21 14.64
N GLU A 24 16.64 2.59 13.59
CA GLU A 24 17.11 3.53 12.54
C GLU A 24 18.43 3.13 11.87
N ASN A 25 18.78 1.84 11.94
CA ASN A 25 20.06 1.33 11.45
C ASN A 25 19.92 0.78 10.03
N LYS A 26 19.94 1.71 9.08
CA LYS A 26 19.86 1.42 7.63
C LYS A 26 20.98 0.48 7.14
N SER A 27 22.19 0.63 7.68
CA SER A 27 23.34 -0.20 7.28
C SER A 27 23.08 -1.68 7.54
N ASP A 28 22.58 -2.01 8.74
CA ASP A 28 22.24 -3.38 9.09
C ASP A 28 21.04 -3.91 8.31
N VAL A 29 19.99 -3.11 8.11
CA VAL A 29 18.86 -3.48 7.24
C VAL A 29 19.34 -3.91 5.85
N CYS A 30 20.18 -3.09 5.21
CA CYS A 30 20.77 -3.41 3.91
C CYS A 30 21.70 -4.63 3.94
N ARG A 31 22.49 -4.79 4.99
CA ARG A 31 23.38 -5.96 5.17
C ARG A 31 22.57 -7.26 5.29
N ILE A 32 21.50 -7.24 6.08
CA ILE A 32 20.60 -8.38 6.29
C ILE A 32 19.89 -8.73 4.97
N TRP A 33 19.41 -7.72 4.23
CA TRP A 33 18.79 -7.92 2.91
C TRP A 33 19.74 -8.57 1.90
N LYS A 34 20.98 -8.09 1.79
CA LYS A 34 22.02 -8.70 0.93
C LYS A 34 22.27 -10.17 1.31
N LYS A 35 22.30 -10.46 2.61
CA LYS A 35 22.45 -11.84 3.09
C LYS A 35 21.24 -12.71 2.75
N MET A 36 20.02 -12.17 2.82
CA MET A 36 18.79 -12.87 2.42
C MET A 36 18.80 -13.20 0.92
N LYS A 37 19.13 -12.22 0.07
CA LYS A 37 19.25 -12.41 -1.39
C LYS A 37 20.27 -13.47 -1.78
N SER A 38 21.43 -13.51 -1.12
CA SER A 38 22.44 -14.56 -1.37
C SER A 38 22.03 -15.94 -0.85
N THR A 39 21.11 -16.01 0.12
CA THR A 39 20.64 -17.28 0.69
C THR A 39 19.52 -17.91 -0.12
N TYR A 40 18.68 -17.09 -0.79
CA TYR A 40 17.51 -17.56 -1.52
C TYR A 40 17.56 -17.19 -3.00
N ARG A 41 17.42 -18.19 -3.87
CA ARG A 41 17.39 -18.00 -5.33
C ARG A 41 16.23 -17.10 -5.80
N LYS A 42 15.09 -17.15 -5.12
CA LYS A 42 13.90 -16.37 -5.44
C LYS A 42 13.27 -15.83 -4.15
N LEU A 43 13.01 -14.54 -4.15
CA LEU A 43 12.25 -13.86 -3.11
C LEU A 43 10.77 -13.81 -3.49
N ASN A 44 9.89 -13.69 -2.50
CA ASN A 44 8.45 -13.56 -2.66
C ASN A 44 7.95 -12.18 -2.23
N ASP A 45 6.67 -11.91 -2.43
CA ASP A 45 6.08 -10.59 -2.16
C ASP A 45 6.21 -10.17 -0.70
N VAL A 46 6.18 -11.13 0.25
CA VAL A 46 6.33 -10.84 1.69
C VAL A 46 7.72 -10.29 1.99
N GLU A 47 8.75 -10.83 1.34
CA GLU A 47 10.14 -10.41 1.54
C GLU A 47 10.38 -9.02 0.94
N TYR A 48 9.86 -8.76 -0.27
CA TYR A 48 9.89 -7.40 -0.85
C TYR A 48 9.07 -6.41 -0.04
N THR A 49 7.87 -6.77 0.40
CA THR A 49 7.02 -5.93 1.26
C THR A 49 7.76 -5.52 2.52
N CYS A 50 8.40 -6.48 3.19
CA CYS A 50 9.17 -6.22 4.41
C CYS A 50 10.29 -5.20 4.15
N MET A 51 11.11 -5.43 3.12
CA MET A 51 12.25 -4.56 2.83
C MET A 51 11.83 -3.17 2.33
N ILE A 52 10.85 -3.07 1.44
CA ILE A 52 10.34 -1.79 0.93
C ILE A 52 9.73 -0.99 2.08
N THR A 53 8.94 -1.63 2.95
CA THR A 53 8.39 -0.97 4.16
C THR A 53 9.49 -0.42 5.04
N SER A 54 10.56 -1.19 5.25
CA SER A 54 11.72 -0.77 6.04
C SER A 54 12.44 0.43 5.44
N LEU A 55 12.67 0.45 4.13
CA LEU A 55 13.30 1.59 3.45
C LEU A 55 12.44 2.86 3.54
N LEU A 56 11.13 2.74 3.36
CA LEU A 56 10.21 3.86 3.49
C LEU A 56 10.19 4.43 4.92
N LYS A 57 10.24 3.57 5.94
CA LYS A 57 10.36 4.00 7.35
C LYS A 57 11.69 4.65 7.69
N LEU A 58 12.74 4.35 6.93
CA LEU A 58 14.07 4.96 7.03
C LEU A 58 14.25 6.13 6.06
N GLU A 59 13.13 6.65 5.51
CA GLU A 59 13.07 7.78 4.58
C GLU A 59 13.92 7.60 3.30
N ASP A 60 14.24 6.35 2.94
CA ASP A 60 14.96 6.01 1.71
C ASP A 60 13.99 5.61 0.59
N LEU A 61 13.24 6.61 0.13
CA LEU A 61 12.27 6.44 -0.96
C LEU A 61 12.96 6.00 -2.26
N GLU A 62 14.18 6.46 -2.54
CA GLU A 62 14.89 6.16 -3.78
C GLU A 62 15.27 4.67 -3.87
N GLU A 63 15.82 4.10 -2.79
CA GLU A 63 16.14 2.67 -2.77
C GLU A 63 14.86 1.82 -2.72
N ALA A 64 13.78 2.31 -2.09
CA ALA A 64 12.48 1.65 -2.11
C ALA A 64 11.91 1.53 -3.53
N LYS A 65 12.06 2.58 -4.36
CA LYS A 65 11.67 2.55 -5.78
C LYS A 65 12.47 1.52 -6.58
N LYS A 66 13.79 1.46 -6.39
CA LYS A 66 14.62 0.45 -7.07
C LYS A 66 14.23 -0.97 -6.71
N LEU A 67 13.90 -1.24 -5.44
CA LEU A 67 13.41 -2.55 -5.03
C LEU A 67 12.03 -2.87 -5.57
N TYR A 68 11.16 -1.86 -5.72
CA TYR A 68 9.89 -2.03 -6.41
C TYR A 68 10.10 -2.36 -7.88
N ASP A 69 10.99 -1.67 -8.60
CA ASP A 69 11.28 -1.95 -10.00
C ASP A 69 11.83 -3.38 -10.19
N GLU A 70 12.67 -3.83 -9.27
CA GLU A 70 13.12 -5.23 -9.22
C GLU A 70 11.93 -6.18 -9.01
N TRP A 71 11.10 -5.94 -7.99
CA TRP A 71 9.92 -6.76 -7.71
C TRP A 71 8.97 -6.84 -8.90
N GLU A 72 8.68 -5.71 -9.55
CA GLU A 72 7.80 -5.62 -10.71
C GLU A 72 8.31 -6.48 -11.87
N SER A 73 9.64 -6.59 -12.03
CA SER A 73 10.26 -7.41 -13.08
C SER A 73 10.24 -8.92 -12.80
N VAL A 74 10.13 -9.35 -11.53
CA VAL A 74 10.26 -10.76 -11.13
C VAL A 74 9.02 -11.38 -10.50
N SER A 75 8.04 -10.57 -10.06
CA SER A 75 6.89 -11.08 -9.32
C SER A 75 5.84 -11.72 -10.24
N PRO A 76 5.53 -13.01 -10.05
CA PRO A 76 4.46 -13.66 -10.81
C PRO A 76 3.07 -13.40 -10.22
N THR A 77 2.98 -12.98 -8.96
CA THR A 77 1.70 -12.84 -8.23
C THR A 77 1.04 -11.49 -8.49
N LYS A 78 1.84 -10.47 -8.83
CA LYS A 78 1.36 -9.09 -9.01
C LYS A 78 0.54 -8.61 -7.81
N ASP A 79 0.99 -8.97 -6.60
CA ASP A 79 0.32 -8.64 -5.35
C ASP A 79 0.25 -7.12 -5.14
N SER A 80 -0.95 -6.54 -5.15
CA SER A 80 -1.17 -5.10 -5.04
C SER A 80 -0.72 -4.50 -3.71
N ARG A 81 -0.48 -5.31 -2.67
CA ARG A 81 0.05 -4.83 -1.39
C ARG A 81 1.46 -4.26 -1.51
N VAL A 82 2.26 -4.72 -2.48
CA VAL A 82 3.64 -4.22 -2.68
C VAL A 82 3.65 -2.80 -3.24
N PRO A 83 3.03 -2.50 -4.39
CA PRO A 83 2.96 -1.12 -4.90
C PRO A 83 2.18 -0.18 -3.98
N ASN A 84 1.19 -0.66 -3.22
CA ASN A 84 0.46 0.16 -2.26
C ASN A 84 1.40 0.82 -1.21
N LEU A 85 2.58 0.26 -0.94
CA LEU A 85 3.58 0.88 -0.08
C LEU A 85 4.10 2.21 -0.67
N LEU A 86 4.44 2.22 -1.97
CA LEU A 86 4.91 3.42 -2.65
C LEU A 86 3.75 4.39 -2.89
N LEU A 87 2.56 3.89 -3.23
CA LEU A 87 1.37 4.72 -3.38
C LEU A 87 1.07 5.50 -2.08
N ALA A 88 1.09 4.81 -0.94
CA ALA A 88 0.93 5.44 0.37
C ALA A 88 2.03 6.47 0.65
N ALA A 89 3.29 6.16 0.32
CA ALA A 89 4.40 7.09 0.50
C ALA A 89 4.21 8.40 -0.30
N TYR A 90 3.80 8.30 -1.58
CA TYR A 90 3.52 9.48 -2.40
C TYR A 90 2.36 10.32 -1.84
N ILE A 91 1.27 9.67 -1.42
CA ILE A 91 0.10 10.36 -0.84
C ILE A 91 0.44 11.02 0.50
N ASN A 92 1.24 10.37 1.32
CA ASN A 92 1.68 10.91 2.62
C ASN A 92 2.64 12.09 2.45
N ASN A 93 3.41 12.13 1.36
CA ASN A 93 4.29 13.24 1.00
C ASN A 93 3.59 14.34 0.19
N ASP A 94 2.25 14.31 0.10
CA ASP A 94 1.42 15.25 -0.67
C ASP A 94 1.76 15.30 -2.17
N GLN A 95 2.30 14.21 -2.72
CA GLN A 95 2.68 14.05 -4.12
C GLN A 95 1.60 13.33 -4.94
N MET A 96 0.36 13.84 -4.93
CA MET A 96 -0.77 13.14 -5.52
C MET A 96 -0.66 12.91 -7.03
N GLU A 97 -0.10 13.86 -7.79
CA GLU A 97 0.11 13.67 -9.24
C GLU A 97 1.05 12.48 -9.50
N THR A 98 2.11 12.34 -8.70
CA THR A 98 3.01 11.18 -8.74
C THR A 98 2.27 9.90 -8.32
N ALA A 99 1.39 9.98 -7.33
CA ALA A 99 0.58 8.85 -6.88
C ALA A 99 -0.40 8.36 -7.98
N GLU A 100 -1.06 9.27 -8.70
CA GLU A 100 -1.93 8.96 -9.84
C GLU A 100 -1.14 8.32 -10.98
N ALA A 101 0.00 8.91 -11.37
CA ALA A 101 0.87 8.33 -12.40
C ALA A 101 1.40 6.95 -12.00
N PHE A 102 1.70 6.74 -10.72
CA PHE A 102 2.13 5.44 -10.21
C PHE A 102 0.98 4.42 -10.20
N TYR A 103 -0.24 4.84 -9.85
CA TYR A 103 -1.44 4.02 -9.98
C TYR A 103 -1.67 3.59 -11.43
N ASP A 104 -1.53 4.49 -12.40
CA ASP A 104 -1.65 4.15 -13.82
C ASP A 104 -0.61 3.10 -14.25
N ARG A 105 0.65 3.23 -13.78
CA ARG A 105 1.68 2.22 -13.98
C ARG A 105 1.28 0.87 -13.42
N MET A 106 0.71 0.81 -12.20
CA MET A 106 0.24 -0.44 -11.60
C MET A 106 -0.79 -1.13 -12.51
N VAL A 107 -1.78 -0.38 -13.00
CA VAL A 107 -2.84 -0.90 -13.88
C VAL A 107 -2.27 -1.37 -15.22
N GLN A 108 -1.35 -0.60 -15.83
CA GLN A 108 -0.66 -0.98 -17.07
C GLN A 108 0.17 -2.27 -16.94
N LYS A 109 0.55 -2.64 -15.72
CA LYS A 109 1.27 -3.89 -15.41
C LYS A 109 0.34 -5.03 -14.99
N ASP A 110 -0.97 -4.89 -15.21
CA ASP A 110 -2.03 -5.82 -14.80
C ASP A 110 -2.04 -6.11 -13.29
N ILE A 111 -1.59 -5.16 -12.46
CA ILE A 111 -1.74 -5.24 -11.02
C ILE A 111 -3.16 -4.77 -10.70
N VAL A 112 -4.00 -5.69 -10.24
CA VAL A 112 -5.41 -5.38 -9.93
C VAL A 112 -5.50 -4.58 -8.62
N PRO A 113 -6.05 -3.35 -8.63
CA PRO A 113 -6.26 -2.57 -7.41
C PRO A 113 -7.15 -3.31 -6.41
N GLY A 114 -6.73 -3.36 -5.15
CA GLY A 114 -7.55 -3.89 -4.06
C GLY A 114 -8.25 -2.79 -3.26
N TYR A 115 -9.06 -3.17 -2.27
CA TYR A 115 -9.73 -2.20 -1.39
C TYR A 115 -8.74 -1.20 -0.76
N THR A 116 -7.56 -1.66 -0.33
CA THR A 116 -6.52 -0.80 0.25
C THR A 116 -6.00 0.24 -0.75
N THR A 117 -5.92 -0.10 -2.04
CA THR A 117 -5.50 0.85 -3.08
C THR A 117 -6.52 1.99 -3.19
N TRP A 118 -7.81 1.64 -3.20
CA TRP A 118 -8.90 2.61 -3.26
C TRP A 118 -9.02 3.45 -1.99
N GLU A 119 -8.78 2.85 -0.82
CA GLU A 119 -8.75 3.54 0.46
C GLU A 119 -7.65 4.60 0.52
N LEU A 120 -6.43 4.25 0.06
CA LEU A 120 -5.32 5.20 -0.05
C LEU A 120 -5.66 6.36 -0.97
N LEU A 121 -6.17 6.09 -2.17
CA LEU A 121 -6.58 7.13 -3.11
C LEU A 121 -7.69 8.02 -2.54
N THR A 122 -8.64 7.44 -1.79
CA THR A 122 -9.70 8.21 -1.10
C THR A 122 -9.09 9.22 -0.13
N TRP A 123 -8.14 8.79 0.71
CA TRP A 123 -7.40 9.69 1.59
C TRP A 123 -6.65 10.79 0.82
N GLY A 124 -6.00 10.43 -0.30
CA GLY A 124 -5.32 11.39 -1.16
C GLY A 124 -6.25 12.46 -1.72
N TYR A 125 -7.42 12.07 -2.23
CA TYR A 125 -8.40 13.01 -2.78
C TYR A 125 -9.13 13.83 -1.72
N LEU A 126 -9.30 13.30 -0.50
CA LEU A 126 -9.82 14.05 0.64
C LEU A 126 -8.93 15.25 0.97
N LYS A 127 -7.60 15.05 1.02
CA LYS A 127 -6.63 16.14 1.24
C LYS A 127 -6.75 17.25 0.18
N GLN A 128 -7.10 16.89 -1.04
CA GLN A 128 -7.27 17.83 -2.16
C GLN A 128 -8.70 18.34 -2.35
N ARG A 129 -9.64 17.90 -1.50
CA ARG A 129 -11.07 18.22 -1.59
C ARG A 129 -11.68 17.89 -2.97
N GLN A 130 -11.21 16.83 -3.64
CA GLN A 130 -11.76 16.38 -4.93
C GLN A 130 -12.94 15.42 -4.73
N VAL A 131 -14.11 15.97 -4.40
CA VAL A 131 -15.31 15.22 -3.95
C VAL A 131 -15.70 14.07 -4.89
N ASP A 132 -15.76 14.30 -6.20
CA ASP A 132 -16.15 13.28 -7.17
C ASP A 132 -15.23 12.06 -7.14
N LYS A 133 -13.91 12.29 -7.04
CA LYS A 133 -12.91 11.22 -6.96
C LYS A 133 -12.90 10.53 -5.61
N VAL A 134 -13.18 11.25 -4.52
CA VAL A 134 -13.39 10.67 -3.18
C VAL A 134 -14.55 9.66 -3.24
N LEU A 135 -15.70 10.07 -3.76
CA LEU A 135 -16.89 9.20 -3.84
C LEU A 135 -16.66 8.00 -4.76
N ASP A 136 -16.01 8.19 -5.90
CA ASP A 136 -15.69 7.10 -6.82
C ASP A 136 -14.74 6.07 -6.19
N CYS A 137 -13.65 6.52 -5.57
CA CYS A 137 -12.69 5.63 -4.91
C CYS A 137 -13.34 4.92 -3.71
N PHE A 138 -14.11 5.63 -2.90
CA PHE A 138 -14.80 5.04 -1.75
C PHE A 138 -15.80 3.95 -2.19
N LYS A 139 -16.60 4.19 -3.25
CA LYS A 139 -17.46 3.15 -3.86
C LYS A 139 -16.67 1.92 -4.29
N LYS A 140 -15.53 2.13 -4.97
CA LYS A 140 -14.67 1.04 -5.45
C LYS A 140 -14.06 0.25 -4.29
N ALA A 141 -13.71 0.90 -3.19
CA ALA A 141 -13.22 0.24 -1.98
C ALA A 141 -14.28 -0.73 -1.41
N VAL A 142 -15.52 -0.24 -1.26
CA VAL A 142 -16.69 -1.04 -0.81
C VAL A 142 -16.94 -2.21 -1.76
N GLY A 143 -16.95 -1.95 -3.07
CA GLY A 143 -17.22 -2.98 -4.08
C GLY A 143 -16.12 -4.03 -4.23
N SER A 144 -14.93 -3.80 -3.66
CA SER A 144 -13.79 -4.71 -3.79
C SER A 144 -13.85 -5.91 -2.84
N VAL A 145 -14.67 -5.86 -1.78
CA VAL A 145 -14.77 -6.94 -0.77
C VAL A 145 -16.22 -7.10 -0.28
N ARG A 146 -16.59 -8.33 0.16
CA ARG A 146 -17.95 -8.61 0.66
C ARG A 146 -18.29 -7.86 1.95
N LYS A 147 -17.28 -7.69 2.80
CA LYS A 147 -17.35 -6.93 4.05
C LYS A 147 -16.09 -6.09 4.11
N TRP A 148 -16.26 -4.79 3.96
CA TRP A 148 -15.21 -3.81 4.16
C TRP A 148 -15.39 -3.19 5.53
N ASP A 149 -14.30 -3.05 6.27
CA ASP A 149 -14.26 -2.42 7.59
C ASP A 149 -13.32 -1.20 7.47
N PRO A 150 -13.82 -0.06 6.97
CA PRO A 150 -13.01 1.15 6.80
C PRO A 150 -12.63 1.75 8.15
N ASP A 151 -11.52 2.47 8.17
CA ASP A 151 -11.15 3.30 9.31
C ASP A 151 -12.27 4.31 9.63
N GLU A 152 -12.65 4.42 10.91
CA GLU A 152 -13.75 5.29 11.36
C GLU A 152 -13.50 6.76 10.97
N LYS A 153 -12.25 7.22 11.02
CA LYS A 153 -11.87 8.58 10.62
C LYS A 153 -12.10 8.78 9.12
N LEU A 154 -11.80 7.79 8.29
CA LEU A 154 -12.06 7.88 6.86
C LEU A 154 -13.55 8.12 6.61
N VAL A 155 -14.43 7.36 7.27
CA VAL A 155 -15.88 7.51 7.13
C VAL A 155 -16.35 8.90 7.58
N GLN A 156 -15.82 9.40 8.70
CA GLN A 156 -16.13 10.74 9.22
C GLN A 156 -15.72 11.83 8.22
N GLU A 157 -14.50 11.76 7.67
CA GLU A 157 -13.99 12.74 6.71
C GLU A 157 -14.77 12.72 5.38
N VAL A 158 -15.11 11.51 4.88
CA VAL A 158 -15.97 11.37 3.69
C VAL A 158 -17.39 11.91 3.94
N SER A 159 -17.93 11.74 5.15
CA SER A 159 -19.25 12.31 5.48
C SER A 159 -19.20 13.83 5.54
N SER A 160 -18.19 14.38 6.23
CA SER A 160 -17.96 15.83 6.35
C SER A 160 -17.84 16.51 4.99
N ILE A 161 -17.04 15.95 4.07
CA ILE A 161 -16.88 16.54 2.74
C ILE A 161 -18.16 16.43 1.89
N VAL A 162 -18.98 15.40 2.07
CA VAL A 162 -20.26 15.27 1.36
C VAL A 162 -21.29 16.28 1.89
N GLU A 163 -21.31 16.55 3.19
CA GLU A 163 -22.17 17.55 3.81
C GLU A 163 -21.76 18.97 3.40
N GLU A 164 -20.46 19.28 3.40
CA GLU A 164 -19.92 20.61 3.05
C GLU A 164 -20.20 20.97 1.59
N PHE A 165 -20.02 20.03 0.67
CA PHE A 165 -20.21 20.25 -0.76
C PHE A 165 -21.61 19.84 -1.23
N GLY A 166 -22.56 19.77 -0.29
CA GLY A 166 -23.90 19.21 -0.39
C GLY A 166 -24.57 19.36 -1.75
N ASN A 167 -24.34 18.39 -2.63
CA ASN A 167 -25.22 17.99 -3.72
C ASN A 167 -24.61 16.82 -4.53
N VAL A 168 -24.69 15.59 -4.01
CA VAL A 168 -24.67 14.44 -4.92
C VAL A 168 -25.64 13.40 -4.35
N GLU A 169 -26.81 13.23 -4.97
CA GLU A 169 -27.75 12.13 -4.69
C GLU A 169 -27.05 10.76 -4.66
N GLY A 170 -25.90 10.64 -5.32
CA GLY A 170 -25.05 9.47 -5.32
C GLY A 170 -24.08 9.31 -4.13
N GLY A 171 -23.81 10.34 -3.30
CA GLY A 171 -22.86 10.29 -2.17
C GLY A 171 -23.50 9.74 -0.89
N VAL A 172 -24.69 10.26 -0.59
CA VAL A 172 -25.49 9.88 0.59
C VAL A 172 -25.85 8.39 0.54
N GLY A 173 -26.25 7.88 -0.64
CA GLY A 173 -26.58 6.45 -0.81
C GLY A 173 -25.42 5.49 -0.55
N ILE A 174 -24.17 5.89 -0.79
CA ILE A 174 -23.00 5.06 -0.50
C ILE A 174 -22.77 4.98 0.99
N LEU A 175 -22.82 6.13 1.68
CA LEU A 175 -22.60 6.21 3.12
C LEU A 175 -23.65 5.41 3.89
N PHE A 176 -24.93 5.53 3.50
CA PHE A 176 -26.01 4.70 4.06
C PHE A 176 -25.84 3.21 3.74
N GLY A 177 -25.34 2.87 2.54
CA GLY A 177 -25.05 1.48 2.17
C GLY A 177 -23.89 0.87 2.96
N VAL A 178 -22.87 1.66 3.30
CA VAL A 178 -21.71 1.19 4.09
C VAL A 178 -22.05 1.05 5.57
N LEU A 179 -22.81 1.99 6.14
CA LEU A 179 -23.22 1.94 7.55
C LEU A 179 -24.27 0.84 7.87
N ALA A 180 -24.91 0.29 6.85
CA ALA A 180 -25.96 -0.73 6.98
C ALA A 180 -25.51 -2.19 6.71
N MET A 181 -24.23 -2.41 6.36
CA MET A 181 -23.63 -3.75 6.15
C MET A 181 -22.85 -4.24 7.38
#